data_AF-A0A6C2UPR5-F1
#
_entry.id   AF-A0A6C2UPR5-F1
#
_cell.length_a   1.000
_cell.length_b   1.000
_cell.length_c   1.000
_cell.angle_alpha   90.00
_cell.angle_beta   90.00
_cell.angle_gamma   90.00
#
_symmetry.space_group_name_H-M   'P 1'
#
loop_
_entity.id
_entity.type
_entity.pdbx_description
1 polymer ?
#
loop_
_entity_poly.entity_id
_entity_poly.type
_entity_poly.pdbx_seq_one_letter_code
_entity_poly.pdbx_strand_id
1 'polypeptide(L)'
;MLNKKEKGVVKGAPSGFVVSLLVHAAAFLLAGMLVVFNVVKKEEKKFVPPKAVERPKMNLKKPKVKVRKSSKPKPTTRIVTRVKRASMPDIQLPEMSGMGDGLAGGIGGFEIMPDLSQVSVFGGNQSIGNDFEGRFYDLKRDRRGGTISMEQDPYMTIVGKLAREKMKESLLGRYYRAPNKLFTTHFMIPPITSPMAPDVYGSPETASFFFLVKYTGKLVYKDDIRFRFWGTGDAYCVVTVDDETVLINGWDGRLDYLTHWTSPEPGQSDQYFCGNQLMKVGEWIDLKAGEPKDMKVIFGEYTGGQMGIILLVEVEGMEYPKSRQGGPILPAFKTEEFSRDMLEEIYKLLPEGECVLTNGPVFRDF
;
A
#
# COMPACT_ATOMS: atom_id res chain seq x y z
N MET A 1 -14.65 -38.45 -86.65
CA MET A 1 -13.41 -37.72 -86.27
C MET A 1 -13.24 -37.85 -84.76
N LEU A 2 -12.24 -38.61 -84.32
CA LEU A 2 -11.87 -38.77 -82.91
C LEU A 2 -11.11 -37.53 -82.45
N ASN A 3 -11.61 -36.84 -81.42
CA ASN A 3 -10.89 -35.73 -80.78
C ASN A 3 -10.41 -36.18 -79.39
N LYS A 4 -9.10 -36.23 -79.25
CA LYS A 4 -8.33 -36.72 -78.09
C LYS A 4 -8.33 -35.62 -77.02
N LYS A 5 -8.87 -35.88 -75.83
CA LYS A 5 -8.72 -34.99 -74.66
C LYS A 5 -7.52 -35.42 -73.84
N GLU A 6 -6.47 -34.60 -73.84
CA GLU A 6 -5.34 -34.72 -72.92
C GLU A 6 -5.80 -34.39 -71.49
N LYS A 7 -5.53 -35.28 -70.53
CA LYS A 7 -5.69 -35.02 -69.10
C LYS A 7 -4.40 -34.40 -68.58
N GLY A 8 -4.48 -33.13 -68.18
CA GLY A 8 -3.39 -32.43 -67.52
C GLY A 8 -2.96 -33.12 -66.23
N VAL A 9 -1.65 -33.32 -66.08
CA VAL A 9 -1.00 -33.79 -64.86
C VAL A 9 -1.14 -32.69 -63.81
N VAL A 10 -1.92 -32.94 -62.76
CA VAL A 10 -1.92 -32.10 -61.55
C VAL A 10 -0.56 -32.30 -60.89
N LYS A 11 0.30 -31.27 -60.95
CA LYS A 11 1.59 -31.25 -60.26
C LYS A 11 1.32 -31.31 -58.76
N GLY A 12 1.56 -32.48 -58.16
CA GLY A 12 1.62 -32.65 -56.72
C GLY A 12 2.68 -31.72 -56.14
N ALA A 13 2.47 -31.31 -54.88
CA ALA A 13 3.37 -30.42 -54.16
C ALA A 13 4.84 -30.87 -54.32
N PRO A 14 5.78 -29.94 -54.53
CA PRO A 14 7.19 -30.28 -54.74
C PRO A 14 7.66 -31.17 -53.59
N SER A 15 8.37 -32.26 -53.91
CA SER A 15 8.80 -33.28 -52.95
C SER A 15 9.48 -32.70 -51.70
N GLY A 16 10.20 -31.58 -51.83
CA GLY A 16 10.79 -30.84 -50.71
C GLY A 16 9.79 -30.26 -49.71
N PHE A 17 8.58 -29.89 -50.14
CA PHE A 17 7.52 -29.41 -49.24
C PHE A 17 6.97 -30.55 -48.38
N VAL A 18 6.76 -31.73 -48.97
CA VAL A 18 6.29 -32.92 -48.23
C VAL A 18 7.33 -33.40 -47.22
N VAL A 19 8.61 -33.38 -47.61
CA VAL A 19 9.73 -33.71 -46.71
C VAL A 19 9.83 -32.69 -45.56
N SER A 20 9.73 -31.39 -45.85
CA SER A 20 9.76 -30.35 -44.82
C SER A 20 8.60 -30.48 -43.83
N LEU A 21 7.39 -30.77 -44.32
CA LEU A 21 6.22 -30.98 -43.47
C LEU A 21 6.39 -32.19 -42.55
N LEU A 22 6.96 -33.29 -43.05
CA LEU A 22 7.24 -34.48 -42.25
C LEU A 22 8.30 -34.23 -41.17
N VAL A 23 9.36 -33.46 -41.50
CA VAL A 23 10.40 -33.10 -40.53
C VAL A 23 9.82 -32.22 -39.41
N HIS A 24 8.99 -31.24 -39.74
CA HIS A 24 8.34 -30.40 -38.73
C HIS A 24 7.36 -31.21 -37.87
N ALA A 25 6.55 -32.08 -38.48
CA ALA A 25 5.64 -32.94 -37.74
C ALA A 25 6.39 -33.86 -36.77
N ALA A 26 7.52 -34.44 -37.19
CA ALA A 26 8.36 -35.26 -36.33
C ALA A 26 8.98 -34.45 -35.18
N ALA A 27 9.44 -33.22 -35.45
CA ALA A 27 10.01 -32.33 -34.43
C ALA A 27 8.96 -31.93 -33.37
N PHE A 28 7.72 -31.62 -33.78
CA PHE A 28 6.63 -31.32 -32.85
C PHE A 28 6.23 -32.54 -32.00
N LEU A 29 6.24 -33.74 -32.59
CA LEU A 29 5.99 -34.99 -31.85
C LEU A 29 7.06 -35.27 -30.80
N LEU A 30 8.34 -35.09 -31.16
CA LEU A 30 9.47 -35.26 -30.25
C LEU A 30 9.45 -34.21 -29.13
N ALA A 31 9.15 -32.96 -29.46
CA ALA A 31 8.98 -31.90 -28.46
C ALA A 31 7.84 -32.23 -27.50
N GLY A 32 6.68 -32.67 -28.01
CA GLY A 32 5.54 -33.08 -27.18
C GLY A 32 5.83 -34.27 -26.25
N MET A 33 6.66 -35.22 -26.68
CA MET A 33 7.08 -36.36 -25.85
C MET A 33 8.08 -35.98 -24.75
N LEU A 34 8.85 -34.89 -24.92
CA LEU A 34 9.85 -34.44 -23.95
C LEU A 34 9.31 -33.44 -22.92
N VAL A 35 8.09 -32.92 -23.09
CA VAL A 35 7.44 -32.10 -22.06
C VAL A 35 6.87 -33.01 -20.97
N VAL A 36 7.65 -33.23 -19.92
CA VAL A 36 7.16 -33.83 -18.67
C VAL A 36 6.24 -32.83 -17.98
N PHE A 37 4.92 -33.04 -18.11
CA PHE A 37 3.95 -32.32 -17.29
C PHE A 37 4.07 -32.83 -15.85
N ASN A 38 4.77 -32.08 -14.99
CA ASN A 38 4.65 -32.24 -13.55
C ASN A 38 3.27 -31.73 -13.13
N VAL A 39 2.26 -32.59 -13.24
CA VAL A 39 0.92 -32.32 -12.71
C VAL A 39 1.03 -32.42 -11.19
N VAL A 40 1.29 -31.29 -10.54
CA VAL A 40 1.20 -31.16 -9.08
C VAL A 40 -0.27 -31.35 -8.70
N LYS A 41 -0.64 -32.58 -8.33
CA LYS A 41 -1.94 -32.85 -7.71
C LYS A 41 -1.95 -32.12 -6.38
N LYS A 42 -2.61 -30.96 -6.31
CA LYS A 42 -2.90 -30.28 -5.04
C LYS A 42 -3.70 -31.25 -4.17
N GLU A 43 -3.13 -31.66 -3.05
CA GLU A 43 -3.86 -32.45 -2.06
C GLU A 43 -5.07 -31.65 -1.57
N GLU A 44 -6.27 -32.23 -1.69
CA GLU A 44 -7.47 -31.64 -1.12
C GLU A 44 -7.33 -31.57 0.40
N LYS A 45 -7.18 -30.36 0.94
CA LYS A 45 -7.17 -30.11 2.38
C LYS A 45 -8.55 -30.50 2.95
N LYS A 46 -8.68 -31.70 3.49
CA LYS A 46 -9.85 -32.11 4.28
C LYS A 46 -9.88 -31.27 5.55
N PHE A 47 -10.85 -30.36 5.63
CA PHE A 47 -11.12 -29.60 6.84
C PHE A 47 -11.63 -30.53 7.94
N VAL A 48 -10.78 -30.84 8.92
CA VAL A 48 -11.20 -31.47 10.16
C VAL A 48 -11.51 -30.34 11.13
N PRO A 49 -12.79 -30.10 11.50
CA PRO A 49 -13.11 -29.07 12.47
C PRO A 49 -12.38 -29.36 13.79
N PRO A 50 -11.72 -28.36 14.39
CA PRO A 50 -11.04 -28.55 15.67
C PRO A 50 -12.04 -29.02 16.73
N LYS A 51 -11.64 -29.99 17.56
CA LYS A 51 -12.47 -30.45 18.68
C LYS A 51 -12.89 -29.26 19.53
N ALA A 52 -14.20 -29.11 19.76
CA ALA A 52 -14.74 -28.04 20.58
C ALA A 52 -14.09 -28.09 21.98
N VAL A 53 -13.32 -27.06 22.31
CA VAL A 53 -12.71 -26.92 23.63
C VAL A 53 -13.82 -26.63 24.64
N GLU A 54 -14.11 -27.58 25.51
CA GLU A 54 -15.03 -27.37 26.64
C GLU A 54 -14.40 -26.36 27.60
N ARG A 55 -14.82 -25.09 27.49
CA ARG A 55 -14.40 -24.05 28.42
C ARG A 55 -14.96 -24.37 29.81
N PRO A 56 -14.12 -24.40 30.86
CA PRO A 56 -14.61 -24.55 32.22
C PRO A 56 -15.56 -23.39 32.55
N LYS A 57 -16.84 -23.70 32.80
CA LYS A 57 -17.81 -22.69 33.24
C LYS A 57 -17.47 -22.29 34.68
N MET A 58 -17.02 -21.05 34.86
CA MET A 58 -16.78 -20.47 36.18
C MET A 58 -18.10 -20.32 36.95
N ASN A 59 -18.19 -20.95 38.12
CA ASN A 59 -19.32 -20.75 39.03
C ASN A 59 -19.24 -19.36 39.67
N LEU A 60 -19.97 -18.40 39.10
CA LEU A 60 -20.07 -17.04 39.64
C LEU A 60 -20.69 -17.05 41.04
N LYS A 61 -19.88 -16.78 42.08
CA LYS A 61 -20.41 -16.41 43.39
C LYS A 61 -20.97 -15.00 43.32
N LYS A 62 -22.30 -14.87 43.33
CA LYS A 62 -22.98 -13.56 43.36
C LYS A 62 -22.56 -12.80 44.62
N PRO A 63 -22.03 -11.57 44.51
CA PRO A 63 -21.76 -10.72 45.67
C PRO A 63 -23.06 -10.44 46.43
N LYS A 64 -23.12 -10.79 47.72
CA LYS A 64 -24.22 -10.36 48.60
C LYS A 64 -23.99 -8.91 48.99
N VAL A 65 -24.43 -7.98 48.13
CA VAL A 65 -24.43 -6.55 48.45
C VAL A 65 -25.54 -6.29 49.47
N LYS A 66 -25.19 -5.92 50.71
CA LYS A 66 -26.15 -5.38 51.69
C LYS A 66 -26.50 -3.96 51.28
N VAL A 67 -27.58 -3.80 50.52
CA VAL A 67 -28.14 -2.49 50.18
C VAL A 67 -28.68 -1.83 51.45
N ARG A 68 -28.10 -0.71 51.87
CA ARG A 68 -28.73 0.16 52.89
C ARG A 68 -29.95 0.82 52.25
N LYS A 69 -31.13 0.54 52.80
CA LYS A 69 -32.39 1.18 52.38
C LYS A 69 -32.41 2.65 52.80
N SER A 70 -31.85 3.55 52.00
CA SER A 70 -32.08 4.99 52.18
C SER A 70 -31.87 5.78 50.90
N SER A 71 -32.84 5.69 49.99
CA SER A 71 -33.38 6.82 49.23
C SER A 71 -34.39 6.27 48.21
N LYS A 72 -35.66 6.67 48.34
CA LYS A 72 -36.67 6.39 47.32
C LYS A 72 -36.27 7.16 46.05
N PRO A 73 -36.32 6.55 44.85
CA PRO A 73 -36.16 7.30 43.61
C PRO A 73 -37.33 8.28 43.43
N LYS A 74 -37.04 9.51 43.00
CA LYS A 74 -38.08 10.50 42.65
C LYS A 74 -38.90 9.99 41.46
N PRO A 75 -40.23 10.19 41.43
CA PRO A 75 -41.06 9.78 40.31
C PRO A 75 -40.73 10.62 39.06
N THR A 76 -40.43 9.95 37.96
CA THR A 76 -40.23 10.53 36.64
C THR A 76 -41.57 10.92 36.03
N THR A 77 -41.71 12.20 35.64
CA THR A 77 -42.86 12.68 34.88
C THR A 77 -42.80 12.14 33.44
N ARG A 78 -43.83 11.40 33.05
CA ARG A 78 -44.03 10.87 31.69
C ARG A 78 -44.33 12.04 30.74
N ILE A 79 -43.33 12.43 29.94
CA ILE A 79 -43.52 13.44 28.89
C ILE A 79 -44.26 12.76 27.73
N VAL A 80 -45.52 13.15 27.52
CA VAL A 80 -46.27 12.82 26.29
C VAL A 80 -46.10 14.02 25.36
N THR A 81 -45.21 13.90 24.37
CA THR A 81 -45.05 14.94 23.34
C THR A 81 -46.25 14.90 22.39
N ARG A 82 -47.16 15.87 22.53
CA ARG A 82 -48.02 16.28 21.41
C ARG A 82 -47.16 17.05 20.43
N VAL A 83 -47.05 16.55 19.19
CA VAL A 83 -46.37 17.24 18.09
C VAL A 83 -47.15 18.50 17.74
N LYS A 84 -46.62 19.68 18.09
CA LYS A 84 -46.98 20.93 17.44
C LYS A 84 -45.88 21.25 16.42
N ARG A 85 -46.22 21.21 15.12
CA ARG A 85 -45.36 21.80 14.08
C ARG A 85 -45.36 23.32 14.28
N ALA A 86 -44.19 23.90 14.49
CA ALA A 86 -43.97 25.34 14.46
C ALA A 86 -43.06 25.66 13.26
N SER A 87 -43.42 26.71 12.52
CA SER A 87 -42.73 27.24 11.34
C SER A 87 -41.33 27.73 11.68
N MET A 88 -40.35 27.43 10.83
CA MET A 88 -38.98 27.93 10.99
C MET A 88 -38.90 29.43 10.69
N PRO A 89 -38.25 30.24 11.54
CA PRO A 89 -37.73 31.54 11.16
C PRO A 89 -36.33 31.40 10.55
N ASP A 90 -36.03 32.26 9.58
CA ASP A 90 -34.76 32.37 8.87
C ASP A 90 -33.59 32.64 9.84
N ILE A 91 -32.51 31.85 9.73
CA ILE A 91 -31.30 32.01 10.56
C ILE A 91 -30.25 32.75 9.73
N GLN A 92 -29.98 34.01 10.07
CA GLN A 92 -28.77 34.70 9.62
C GLN A 92 -27.58 34.25 10.47
N LEU A 93 -26.53 33.77 9.82
CA LEU A 93 -25.28 33.37 10.47
C LEU A 93 -24.38 34.59 10.72
N PRO A 94 -23.86 34.81 11.94
CA PRO A 94 -22.73 35.70 12.17
C PRO A 94 -21.40 35.01 11.82
N GLU A 95 -20.43 35.77 11.32
CA GLU A 95 -19.08 35.32 11.00
C GLU A 95 -18.36 34.73 12.23
N MET A 96 -17.84 33.51 12.11
CA MET A 96 -17.08 32.85 13.16
C MET A 96 -15.62 33.30 13.17
N SER A 97 -15.24 34.04 14.20
CA SER A 97 -13.85 34.18 14.63
C SER A 97 -13.69 33.59 16.04
N GLY A 98 -12.74 32.66 16.18
CA GLY A 98 -12.13 32.28 17.45
C GLY A 98 -13.01 31.55 18.46
N MET A 99 -12.90 30.22 18.52
CA MET A 99 -13.08 29.51 19.79
C MET A 99 -12.14 28.30 19.83
N GLY A 100 -10.88 28.59 20.13
CA GLY A 100 -10.01 27.62 20.77
C GLY A 100 -10.32 27.57 22.26
N ASP A 101 -10.18 26.38 22.80
CA ASP A 101 -10.10 26.04 24.22
C ASP A 101 -11.42 25.86 24.98
N GLY A 102 -11.58 24.66 25.54
CA GLY A 102 -12.56 24.38 26.59
C GLY A 102 -13.64 23.35 26.28
N LEU A 103 -13.29 22.08 26.06
CA LEU A 103 -14.19 20.94 26.32
C LEU A 103 -13.40 19.70 26.79
N ALA A 104 -12.65 19.88 27.89
CA ALA A 104 -12.19 18.77 28.72
C ALA A 104 -13.17 18.58 29.89
N GLY A 105 -14.02 17.55 29.82
CA GLY A 105 -14.73 17.06 31.01
C GLY A 105 -16.08 16.39 30.77
N GLY A 106 -16.10 15.05 30.80
CA GLY A 106 -17.22 14.32 31.41
C GLY A 106 -18.08 13.41 30.52
N ILE A 107 -17.64 12.15 30.41
CA ILE A 107 -18.42 10.89 30.47
C ILE A 107 -19.69 10.77 29.58
N GLY A 108 -19.62 9.88 28.59
CA GLY A 108 -20.81 9.15 28.12
C GLY A 108 -20.75 8.58 26.71
N GLY A 109 -20.08 7.43 26.53
CA GLY A 109 -20.55 6.28 25.72
C GLY A 109 -21.22 6.48 24.36
N PHE A 110 -20.98 7.57 23.66
CA PHE A 110 -21.30 7.74 22.25
C PHE A 110 -20.00 7.67 21.48
N GLU A 111 -19.92 6.65 20.63
CA GLU A 111 -19.10 6.55 19.43
C GLU A 111 -17.83 7.41 19.45
N ILE A 112 -16.69 6.75 19.69
CA ILE A 112 -15.44 7.17 19.07
C ILE A 112 -15.64 6.99 17.56
N MET A 113 -16.44 7.86 16.94
CA MET A 113 -16.26 8.13 15.53
C MET A 113 -14.89 8.79 15.46
N PRO A 114 -13.93 8.22 14.69
CA PRO A 114 -12.73 8.96 14.37
C PRO A 114 -13.17 10.30 13.80
N ASP A 115 -12.47 11.37 14.15
CA ASP A 115 -12.56 12.60 13.38
C ASP A 115 -12.10 12.27 11.95
N LEU A 116 -13.08 11.98 11.07
CA LEU A 116 -12.85 11.57 9.68
C LEU A 116 -12.26 12.71 8.83
N SER A 117 -12.10 13.92 9.40
CA SER A 117 -11.33 14.99 8.77
C SER A 117 -9.81 14.75 8.77
N GLN A 118 -9.32 13.64 9.36
CA GLN A 118 -7.89 13.34 9.53
C GLN A 118 -7.35 12.15 8.72
N VAL A 119 -8.08 11.65 7.72
CA VAL A 119 -7.58 10.60 6.83
C VAL A 119 -6.86 11.25 5.65
N SER A 120 -5.53 11.16 5.63
CA SER A 120 -4.70 11.59 4.50
C SER A 120 -4.15 10.38 3.76
N VAL A 121 -3.73 10.55 2.50
CA VAL A 121 -3.02 9.48 1.75
C VAL A 121 -1.69 9.05 2.42
N PHE A 122 -1.18 9.82 3.38
CA PHE A 122 -0.03 9.48 4.21
C PHE A 122 -0.40 8.63 5.44
N GLY A 123 -1.69 8.38 5.67
CA GLY A 123 -2.22 7.72 6.86
C GLY A 123 -2.97 8.67 7.79
N GLY A 124 -3.36 8.13 8.95
CA GLY A 124 -4.09 8.83 10.01
C GLY A 124 -3.29 8.94 11.31
N ASN A 125 -3.83 9.68 12.29
CA ASN A 125 -3.16 9.93 13.57
C ASN A 125 -3.32 8.79 14.60
N GLN A 126 -4.11 7.76 14.30
CA GLN A 126 -4.37 6.63 15.19
C GLN A 126 -3.92 5.34 14.53
N SER A 127 -3.28 4.47 15.31
CA SER A 127 -2.96 3.12 14.87
C SER A 127 -4.14 2.18 15.12
N ILE A 128 -4.38 1.27 14.18
CA ILE A 128 -5.30 0.14 14.26
C ILE A 128 -4.56 -1.19 14.52
N GLY A 129 -3.22 -1.17 14.52
CA GLY A 129 -2.36 -2.26 15.00
C GLY A 129 -1.60 -3.03 13.91
N ASN A 130 -2.06 -2.99 12.66
CA ASN A 130 -1.34 -3.57 11.50
C ASN A 130 -0.71 -2.49 10.61
N ASP A 131 -0.48 -1.30 11.14
CA ASP A 131 0.00 -0.14 10.41
C ASP A 131 1.53 -0.07 10.34
N PHE A 132 1.98 0.76 9.41
CA PHE A 132 3.31 1.33 9.38
C PHE A 132 3.30 2.69 10.09
N GLU A 133 4.22 2.87 11.05
CA GLU A 133 4.44 4.15 11.72
C GLU A 133 5.36 5.04 10.88
N GLY A 134 4.81 6.15 10.39
CA GLY A 134 5.46 7.19 9.61
C GLY A 134 5.99 8.33 10.47
N ARG A 135 7.22 8.77 10.16
CA ARG A 135 7.86 9.94 10.76
C ARG A 135 8.45 10.83 9.68
N PHE A 136 8.16 12.11 9.78
CA PHE A 136 8.69 13.16 8.90
C PHE A 136 9.96 13.77 9.49
N TYR A 137 10.97 13.95 8.63
CA TYR A 137 12.24 14.57 8.97
C TYR A 137 12.53 15.73 8.01
N ASP A 138 12.81 16.91 8.57
CA ASP A 138 13.30 18.04 7.81
C ASP A 138 14.82 18.10 7.88
N LEU A 139 15.50 17.84 6.75
CA LEU A 139 16.96 17.80 6.71
C LEU A 139 17.59 19.20 6.69
N LYS A 140 16.77 20.24 6.49
CA LYS A 140 17.17 21.66 6.54
C LYS A 140 17.23 22.20 7.96
N ARG A 141 16.86 21.41 8.97
CA ARG A 141 16.86 21.81 10.37
C ARG A 141 17.55 20.78 11.23
N ASP A 142 18.29 21.24 12.23
CA ASP A 142 18.81 20.37 13.27
C ASP A 142 17.69 19.99 14.27
N ARG A 143 17.99 19.05 15.17
CA ARG A 143 17.02 18.59 16.19
C ARG A 143 16.47 19.68 17.12
N ARG A 144 17.09 20.87 17.16
CA ARG A 144 16.69 22.03 17.97
C ARG A 144 15.99 23.11 17.13
N GLY A 145 15.79 22.87 15.84
CA GLY A 145 15.20 23.81 14.89
C GLY A 145 16.19 24.80 14.28
N GLY A 146 17.49 24.67 14.55
CA GLY A 146 18.54 25.49 13.93
C GLY A 146 18.68 25.16 12.44
N THR A 147 18.99 26.15 11.60
CA THR A 147 19.11 25.96 10.16
C THR A 147 20.34 25.12 9.78
N ILE A 148 20.14 24.16 8.90
CA ILE A 148 21.18 23.40 8.20
C ILE A 148 21.12 23.82 6.73
N SER A 149 22.23 24.34 6.20
CA SER A 149 22.36 24.56 4.75
C SER A 149 22.27 23.21 4.05
N MET A 150 21.30 23.08 3.15
CA MET A 150 21.04 21.84 2.43
C MET A 150 20.92 22.13 0.95
N GLU A 151 21.51 21.24 0.15
CA GLU A 151 21.50 21.25 -1.30
C GLU A 151 21.15 19.83 -1.80
N GLN A 152 20.85 19.69 -3.09
CA GLN A 152 20.38 18.42 -3.66
C GLN A 152 21.39 17.27 -3.50
N ASP A 153 22.67 17.47 -3.81
CA ASP A 153 23.69 16.42 -3.71
C ASP A 153 23.98 15.97 -2.26
N PRO A 154 24.16 16.89 -1.28
CA PRO A 154 24.22 16.52 0.13
C PRO A 154 22.97 15.78 0.61
N TYR A 155 21.78 16.22 0.19
CA TYR A 155 20.52 15.54 0.52
C TYR A 155 20.53 14.09 -0.01
N MET A 156 20.82 13.89 -1.29
CA MET A 156 20.84 12.56 -1.90
C MET A 156 21.97 11.68 -1.33
N THR A 157 23.09 12.27 -0.92
CA THR A 157 24.14 11.55 -0.17
C THR A 157 23.61 11.01 1.16
N ILE A 158 22.80 11.78 1.88
CA ILE A 158 22.17 11.34 3.14
C ILE A 158 21.17 10.22 2.86
N VAL A 159 20.33 10.35 1.83
CA VAL A 159 19.36 9.32 1.42
C VAL A 159 20.07 8.02 1.02
N GLY A 160 21.10 8.10 0.18
CA GLY A 160 21.90 6.93 -0.24
C GLY A 160 22.66 6.28 0.91
N LYS A 161 23.11 7.07 1.89
CA LYS A 161 23.68 6.52 3.14
C LYS A 161 22.60 5.81 3.96
N LEU A 162 21.42 6.41 4.11
CA LEU A 162 20.31 5.83 4.86
C LEU A 162 19.86 4.50 4.25
N ALA A 163 19.74 4.42 2.92
CA ALA A 163 19.38 3.20 2.20
C ALA A 163 20.42 2.09 2.41
N ARG A 164 21.72 2.38 2.26
CA ARG A 164 22.81 1.40 2.46
C ARG A 164 22.99 0.97 3.92
N GLU A 165 22.71 1.86 4.87
CA GLU A 165 22.85 1.58 6.29
C GLU A 165 21.52 1.17 6.94
N LYS A 166 20.67 0.42 6.23
CA LYS A 166 19.49 -0.27 6.79
C LYS A 166 18.49 0.67 7.45
N MET A 167 18.44 1.92 6.98
CA MET A 167 17.57 2.98 7.47
C MET A 167 17.66 3.24 8.99
N LYS A 168 18.87 3.15 9.56
CA LYS A 168 19.11 3.37 10.99
C LYS A 168 18.63 4.74 11.46
N GLU A 169 17.86 4.77 12.55
CA GLU A 169 17.34 6.02 13.13
C GLU A 169 18.43 6.96 13.62
N SER A 170 19.58 6.43 14.05
CA SER A 170 20.71 7.22 14.52
C SER A 170 21.24 8.19 13.45
N LEU A 171 21.09 7.86 12.16
CA LEU A 171 21.47 8.74 11.04
C LEU A 171 20.55 9.96 10.92
N LEU A 172 19.29 9.80 11.34
CA LEU A 172 18.28 10.85 11.29
C LEU A 172 18.23 11.68 12.58
N GLY A 173 18.79 11.19 13.69
CA GLY A 173 18.69 11.83 15.00
C GLY A 173 19.31 13.23 15.11
N ARG A 174 20.08 13.70 14.12
CA ARG A 174 20.58 15.09 14.08
C ARG A 174 19.58 16.08 13.49
N TYR A 175 18.60 15.61 12.72
CA TYR A 175 17.66 16.45 12.00
C TYR A 175 16.39 16.71 12.81
N TYR A 176 15.67 17.75 12.43
CA TYR A 176 14.36 18.04 12.97
C TYR A 176 13.38 16.93 12.59
N ARG A 177 12.56 16.52 13.55
CA ARG A 177 11.48 15.56 13.38
C ARG A 177 10.16 16.26 13.69
N ALA A 178 9.19 16.12 12.79
CA ALA A 178 7.86 16.68 12.99
C ALA A 178 7.21 16.14 14.29
N PRO A 179 6.31 16.91 14.92
CA PRO A 179 5.68 16.52 16.18
C PRO A 179 4.73 15.34 16.02
N ASN A 180 4.03 15.25 14.88
CA ASN A 180 3.06 14.20 14.64
C ASN A 180 3.72 12.98 14.00
N LYS A 181 3.07 11.83 14.21
CA LYS A 181 3.33 10.59 13.49
C LYS A 181 2.05 10.20 12.78
N LEU A 182 2.19 9.58 11.63
CA LEU A 182 1.05 9.04 10.89
C LEU A 182 1.15 7.52 10.82
N PHE A 183 0.01 6.85 10.79
CA PHE A 183 -0.11 5.41 10.68
C PHE A 183 -0.83 5.10 9.38
N THR A 184 -0.21 4.27 8.53
CA THR A 184 -0.79 3.87 7.25
C THR A 184 -0.75 2.36 7.07
N THR A 185 -1.75 1.82 6.38
CA THR A 185 -1.82 0.42 5.98
C THR A 185 -1.40 0.20 4.54
N HIS A 186 -1.05 1.26 3.80
CA HIS A 186 -0.72 1.20 2.38
C HIS A 186 0.30 2.27 1.99
N PHE A 187 0.89 2.12 0.80
CA PHE A 187 1.74 3.12 0.17
C PHE A 187 1.16 3.46 -1.20
N MET A 188 0.00 4.11 -1.18
CA MET A 188 -0.74 4.56 -2.36
C MET A 188 -0.90 6.07 -2.28
N ILE A 189 0.21 6.78 -2.41
CA ILE A 189 0.27 8.24 -2.44
C ILE A 189 0.31 8.64 -3.92
N PRO A 190 -0.82 9.07 -4.50
CA PRO A 190 -0.86 9.52 -5.87
C PRO A 190 -0.03 10.82 -6.03
N PRO A 191 0.21 11.28 -7.27
CA PRO A 191 0.94 12.53 -7.50
C PRO A 191 0.23 13.72 -6.84
N ILE A 192 0.80 14.22 -5.74
CA ILE A 192 0.30 15.32 -4.92
C ILE A 192 1.34 16.42 -4.84
N THR A 193 0.96 17.61 -4.35
CA THR A 193 1.91 18.69 -4.12
C THR A 193 2.73 18.41 -2.86
N SER A 194 4.05 18.57 -2.96
CA SER A 194 5.01 18.36 -1.86
C SER A 194 4.71 19.11 -0.56
N PRO A 195 4.05 20.29 -0.50
CA PRO A 195 3.65 20.93 0.76
C PRO A 195 2.66 20.12 1.58
N MET A 196 1.89 19.19 0.98
CA MET A 196 0.91 18.40 1.73
C MET A 196 1.56 17.51 2.79
N ALA A 197 2.78 17.00 2.54
CA ALA A 197 3.50 16.15 3.49
C ALA A 197 3.79 16.89 4.82
N PRO A 198 4.53 18.01 4.85
CA PRO A 198 4.78 18.71 6.11
C PRO A 198 3.50 19.17 6.83
N ASP A 199 2.46 19.56 6.10
CA ASP A 199 1.18 19.99 6.67
C ASP A 199 0.53 18.88 7.52
N VAL A 200 0.36 17.67 6.96
CA VAL A 200 -0.29 16.55 7.67
C VAL A 200 0.52 16.05 8.86
N TYR A 201 1.84 16.28 8.84
CA TYR A 201 2.74 15.97 9.95
C TYR A 201 2.80 17.09 11.00
N GLY A 202 2.00 18.15 10.86
CA GLY A 202 1.94 19.26 11.82
C GLY A 202 3.17 20.16 11.77
N SER A 203 3.73 20.38 10.59
CA SER A 203 4.84 21.32 10.37
C SER A 203 4.64 22.16 9.11
N PRO A 204 3.51 22.88 8.97
CA PRO A 204 3.15 23.62 7.76
C PRO A 204 4.11 24.77 7.40
N GLU A 205 4.94 25.20 8.36
CA GLU A 205 6.00 26.17 8.14
C GLU A 205 7.21 25.58 7.40
N THR A 206 7.25 24.26 7.21
CA THR A 206 8.35 23.57 6.53
C THR A 206 8.26 23.79 5.03
N ALA A 207 9.32 24.37 4.44
CA ALA A 207 9.42 24.41 2.99
C ALA A 207 9.41 22.99 2.39
N SER A 208 8.75 22.86 1.24
CA SER A 208 8.33 21.59 0.64
C SER A 208 9.43 20.80 -0.09
N PHE A 209 10.68 20.91 0.36
CA PHE A 209 11.84 20.24 -0.24
C PHE A 209 12.89 19.90 0.82
N PHE A 210 13.82 19.01 0.49
CA PHE A 210 14.81 18.44 1.41
C PHE A 210 14.22 17.85 2.70
N PHE A 211 13.08 17.17 2.57
CA PHE A 211 12.51 16.37 3.65
C PHE A 211 12.49 14.90 3.24
N LEU A 212 12.39 14.01 4.22
CA LEU A 212 12.05 12.62 3.96
C LEU A 212 11.06 12.13 5.00
N VAL A 213 10.26 11.15 4.60
CA VAL A 213 9.36 10.42 5.46
C VAL A 213 9.87 8.99 5.55
N LYS A 214 9.95 8.48 6.78
CA LYS A 214 10.32 7.09 7.05
C LYS A 214 9.15 6.39 7.71
N TYR A 215 8.68 5.32 7.08
CA TYR A 215 7.71 4.39 7.62
C TYR A 215 8.40 3.12 8.12
N THR A 216 7.92 2.56 9.23
CA THR A 216 8.40 1.29 9.78
C THR A 216 7.22 0.49 10.31
N GLY A 217 7.14 -0.77 9.91
CA GLY A 217 6.04 -1.67 10.28
C GLY A 217 6.42 -3.13 10.08
N LYS A 218 5.43 -4.00 10.26
CA LYS A 218 5.59 -5.45 10.07
C LYS A 218 4.89 -5.87 8.79
N LEU A 219 5.55 -6.75 8.05
CA LEU A 219 5.03 -7.40 6.86
C LEU A 219 4.76 -8.87 7.21
N VAL A 220 3.49 -9.26 7.22
CA VAL A 220 3.06 -10.63 7.55
C VAL A 220 1.89 -11.04 6.66
N TYR A 221 1.73 -12.34 6.45
CA TYR A 221 0.58 -12.89 5.75
C TYR A 221 0.12 -14.17 6.42
N LYS A 222 -1.19 -14.43 6.40
CA LYS A 222 -1.81 -15.60 7.06
C LYS A 222 -1.41 -16.96 6.45
N ASP A 223 -0.96 -16.97 5.21
CA ASP A 223 -0.54 -18.16 4.47
C ASP A 223 0.90 -18.00 3.98
N ASP A 224 1.55 -19.10 3.58
CA ASP A 224 2.80 -19.01 2.81
C ASP A 224 2.52 -18.28 1.49
N ILE A 225 3.31 -17.23 1.20
CA ILE A 225 3.18 -16.44 -0.03
C ILE A 225 4.56 -16.05 -0.56
N ARG A 226 4.70 -16.11 -1.88
CA ARG A 226 5.83 -15.53 -2.60
C ARG A 226 5.29 -14.41 -3.49
N PHE A 227 5.82 -13.20 -3.29
CA PHE A 227 5.35 -12.00 -3.98
C PHE A 227 6.51 -11.03 -4.21
N ARG A 228 6.33 -10.03 -5.06
CA ARG A 228 7.27 -8.91 -5.20
C ARG A 228 6.54 -7.59 -5.34
N PHE A 229 7.24 -6.51 -5.03
CA PHE A 229 6.72 -5.17 -5.23
C PHE A 229 6.94 -4.72 -6.67
N TRP A 230 5.95 -4.03 -7.21
CA TRP A 230 6.12 -3.09 -8.32
C TRP A 230 5.87 -1.71 -7.76
N GLY A 231 6.72 -0.73 -8.06
CA GLY A 231 6.49 0.58 -7.47
C GLY A 231 7.10 1.74 -8.18
N THR A 232 6.57 2.90 -7.79
CA THR A 232 6.98 4.22 -8.25
C THR A 232 7.39 5.10 -7.07
N GLY A 233 8.23 6.08 -7.35
CA GLY A 233 8.67 7.10 -6.41
C GLY A 233 8.90 8.41 -7.14
N ASP A 234 8.21 9.45 -6.68
CA ASP A 234 8.43 10.84 -7.06
C ASP A 234 8.62 11.64 -5.75
N ALA A 235 9.81 12.14 -5.42
CA ALA A 235 10.99 12.14 -6.26
C ALA A 235 11.78 10.80 -6.20
N TYR A 236 11.61 10.01 -5.14
CA TYR A 236 12.17 8.65 -5.01
C TYR A 236 11.42 7.82 -3.97
N CYS A 237 11.59 6.50 -4.02
CA CYS A 237 11.22 5.58 -2.94
C CYS A 237 12.28 4.48 -2.77
N VAL A 238 12.48 4.04 -1.54
CA VAL A 238 13.30 2.88 -1.19
C VAL A 238 12.52 2.00 -0.22
N VAL A 239 12.42 0.71 -0.54
CA VAL A 239 11.75 -0.29 0.28
C VAL A 239 12.77 -1.32 0.74
N THR A 240 12.73 -1.63 2.04
CA THR A 240 13.51 -2.73 2.62
C THR A 240 12.61 -3.72 3.33
N VAL A 241 12.97 -5.00 3.26
CA VAL A 241 12.37 -6.10 4.00
C VAL A 241 13.49 -6.88 4.68
N ASP A 242 13.42 -7.05 6.00
CA ASP A 242 14.48 -7.62 6.85
C ASP A 242 15.86 -6.99 6.58
N ASP A 243 15.88 -5.66 6.47
CA ASP A 243 17.06 -4.83 6.17
C ASP A 243 17.69 -5.02 4.78
N GLU A 244 17.13 -5.87 3.93
CA GLU A 244 17.54 -6.01 2.53
C GLU A 244 16.74 -5.07 1.64
N THR A 245 17.41 -4.39 0.70
CA THR A 245 16.73 -3.50 -0.25
C THR A 245 16.02 -4.35 -1.30
N VAL A 246 14.69 -4.18 -1.41
CA VAL A 246 13.85 -4.96 -2.34
C VAL A 246 13.31 -4.13 -3.50
N LEU A 247 13.33 -2.80 -3.39
CA LEU A 247 12.87 -1.90 -4.44
C LEU A 247 13.49 -0.52 -4.26
N ILE A 248 13.98 0.06 -5.36
CA ILE A 248 14.28 1.50 -5.50
C ILE A 248 13.63 2.02 -6.78
N ASN A 249 12.98 3.18 -6.70
CA ASN A 249 12.50 3.94 -7.85
C ASN A 249 12.71 5.44 -7.61
N GLY A 250 12.76 6.24 -8.67
CA GLY A 250 12.90 7.69 -8.59
C GLY A 250 12.91 8.34 -9.97
N TRP A 251 12.79 9.67 -9.98
CA TRP A 251 12.52 10.45 -11.18
C TRP A 251 13.73 10.71 -12.09
N ASP A 252 14.96 10.83 -11.56
CA ASP A 252 16.10 11.32 -12.34
C ASP A 252 17.45 10.62 -12.07
N GLY A 253 18.51 11.11 -12.73
CA GLY A 253 19.89 10.59 -12.62
C GLY A 253 20.50 10.68 -11.21
N ARG A 254 19.86 11.33 -10.24
CA ARG A 254 20.28 11.28 -8.82
C ARG A 254 19.91 9.95 -8.15
N LEU A 255 19.26 9.04 -8.87
CA LEU A 255 19.31 7.61 -8.55
C LEU A 255 20.74 7.05 -8.53
N ASP A 256 21.74 7.77 -9.07
CA ASP A 256 23.16 7.39 -8.98
C ASP A 256 23.65 7.24 -7.51
N TYR A 257 23.03 7.96 -6.57
CA TYR A 257 23.29 7.83 -5.12
C TYR A 257 22.65 6.57 -4.50
N LEU A 258 21.75 5.92 -5.23
CA LEU A 258 20.98 4.73 -4.84
C LEU A 258 21.35 3.51 -5.71
N THR A 259 22.57 3.47 -6.24
CA THR A 259 23.07 2.44 -7.17
C THR A 259 23.41 1.09 -6.53
N HIS A 260 23.29 0.96 -5.20
CA HIS A 260 23.55 -0.31 -4.52
C HIS A 260 22.48 -1.37 -4.79
N TRP A 261 21.38 -0.99 -5.44
CA TRP A 261 20.33 -1.89 -5.87
C TRP A 261 19.98 -1.62 -7.34
N THR A 262 19.70 -2.68 -8.08
CA THR A 262 19.18 -2.64 -9.44
C THR A 262 18.03 -3.62 -9.54
N SER A 263 17.03 -3.31 -10.36
CA SER A 263 15.91 -4.23 -10.59
C SER A 263 16.38 -5.60 -11.09
N PRO A 264 15.84 -6.70 -10.53
CA PRO A 264 16.10 -8.05 -11.03
C PRO A 264 15.42 -8.32 -12.39
N GLU A 265 14.49 -7.46 -12.82
CA GLU A 265 13.75 -7.58 -14.08
C GLU A 265 13.89 -6.30 -14.92
N PRO A 266 15.08 -6.03 -15.48
CA PRO A 266 15.31 -4.81 -16.27
C PRO A 266 14.43 -4.75 -17.52
N GLY A 267 14.02 -5.89 -18.09
CA GLY A 267 13.16 -5.94 -19.28
C GLY A 267 11.68 -5.62 -19.01
N GLN A 268 11.24 -5.68 -17.75
CA GLN A 268 9.88 -5.33 -17.33
C GLN A 268 9.84 -3.98 -16.61
N SER A 269 10.98 -3.57 -16.06
CA SER A 269 11.16 -2.27 -15.44
C SER A 269 11.14 -1.15 -16.47
N ASP A 270 10.64 0.01 -16.05
CA ASP A 270 10.57 1.22 -16.86
C ASP A 270 9.72 1.08 -18.15
N GLN A 271 8.80 0.11 -18.16
CA GLN A 271 7.92 -0.15 -19.31
C GLN A 271 6.52 0.46 -19.17
N TYR A 272 6.02 0.53 -17.93
CA TYR A 272 4.62 0.87 -17.67
C TYR A 272 4.51 1.95 -16.59
N PHE A 273 3.68 2.94 -16.84
CA PHE A 273 3.37 4.01 -15.90
C PHE A 273 2.34 3.58 -14.86
N CYS A 274 2.52 4.07 -13.63
CA CYS A 274 1.47 4.16 -12.63
C CYS A 274 1.58 5.51 -11.91
N GLY A 275 0.50 6.28 -11.85
CA GLY A 275 0.54 7.69 -11.50
C GLY A 275 1.32 8.48 -12.55
N ASN A 276 2.34 9.23 -12.12
CA ASN A 276 3.16 10.07 -12.99
C ASN A 276 4.56 9.49 -13.27
N GLN A 277 4.86 8.27 -12.83
CA GLN A 277 6.19 7.66 -12.92
C GLN A 277 6.14 6.26 -13.53
N LEU A 278 7.28 5.84 -14.10
CA LEU A 278 7.49 4.49 -14.58
C LEU A 278 7.77 3.54 -13.41
N MET A 279 7.13 2.37 -13.44
CA MET A 279 7.29 1.36 -12.39
C MET A 279 8.65 0.64 -12.50
N LYS A 280 9.29 0.44 -11.35
CA LYS A 280 10.37 -0.55 -11.18
C LYS A 280 9.80 -1.83 -10.61
N VAL A 281 10.37 -2.95 -11.04
CA VAL A 281 10.07 -4.28 -10.52
C VAL A 281 11.07 -4.63 -9.42
N GLY A 282 10.57 -5.10 -8.29
CA GLY A 282 11.35 -5.42 -7.10
C GLY A 282 11.80 -6.87 -7.01
N GLU A 283 12.51 -7.17 -5.93
CA GLU A 283 12.93 -8.52 -5.54
C GLU A 283 11.72 -9.40 -5.14
N TRP A 284 11.84 -10.70 -5.40
CA TRP A 284 10.92 -11.69 -4.84
C TRP A 284 11.13 -11.83 -3.34
N ILE A 285 10.02 -11.84 -2.60
CA ILE A 285 9.94 -11.93 -1.15
C ILE A 285 9.11 -13.15 -0.78
N ASP A 286 9.70 -14.02 0.03
CA ASP A 286 9.01 -15.16 0.63
C ASP A 286 8.55 -14.81 2.05
N LEU A 287 7.25 -14.99 2.32
CA LEU A 287 6.68 -14.93 3.67
C LEU A 287 6.16 -16.32 4.05
N LYS A 288 6.47 -16.72 5.29
CA LYS A 288 5.86 -17.87 5.93
C LYS A 288 4.62 -17.45 6.71
N ALA A 289 3.62 -18.33 6.73
CA ALA A 289 2.35 -18.09 7.40
C ALA A 289 2.55 -17.60 8.85
N GLY A 290 2.09 -16.39 9.14
CA GLY A 290 2.14 -15.78 10.48
C GLY A 290 3.53 -15.38 10.98
N GLU A 291 4.58 -15.46 10.15
CA GLU A 291 5.93 -15.03 10.51
C GLU A 291 6.20 -13.60 10.04
N PRO A 292 6.17 -12.59 10.92
CA PRO A 292 6.33 -11.19 10.52
C PRO A 292 7.79 -10.86 10.18
N LYS A 293 7.98 -10.16 9.06
CA LYS A 293 9.24 -9.52 8.68
C LYS A 293 9.22 -8.02 8.96
N ASP A 294 10.38 -7.44 9.22
CA ASP A 294 10.50 -5.99 9.33
C ASP A 294 10.44 -5.35 7.94
N MET A 295 9.59 -4.35 7.76
CA MET A 295 9.54 -3.59 6.51
C MET A 295 9.66 -2.10 6.79
N LYS A 296 10.51 -1.43 6.01
CA LYS A 296 10.72 0.02 6.10
C LYS A 296 10.65 0.62 4.71
N VAL A 297 10.01 1.78 4.64
CA VAL A 297 9.87 2.56 3.41
C VAL A 297 10.36 3.97 3.69
N ILE A 298 11.23 4.48 2.83
CA ILE A 298 11.59 5.90 2.80
C ILE A 298 11.25 6.50 1.45
N PHE A 299 10.77 7.72 1.48
CA PHE A 299 10.55 8.56 0.31
C PHE A 299 10.64 10.03 0.74
N GLY A 300 10.74 10.94 -0.21
CA GLY A 300 10.86 12.36 0.11
C GLY A 300 10.97 13.21 -1.13
N GLU A 301 11.29 14.48 -0.88
CA GLU A 301 11.36 15.52 -1.91
C GLU A 301 12.68 16.29 -1.79
N TYR A 302 13.31 16.62 -2.92
CA TYR A 302 14.59 17.31 -2.98
C TYR A 302 14.60 18.58 -3.85
N THR A 303 13.62 18.82 -4.72
CA THR A 303 13.48 20.07 -5.47
C THR A 303 12.24 20.87 -5.08
N GLY A 304 11.24 20.21 -4.52
CA GLY A 304 9.88 20.73 -4.43
C GLY A 304 9.13 20.46 -5.73
N GLY A 305 7.81 20.68 -5.71
CA GLY A 305 6.92 20.35 -6.82
C GLY A 305 5.94 19.25 -6.45
N GLN A 306 5.86 18.20 -7.27
CA GLN A 306 5.02 17.03 -7.01
C GLN A 306 5.79 15.93 -6.30
N MET A 307 5.08 15.14 -5.51
CA MET A 307 5.59 13.90 -4.95
C MET A 307 4.55 12.79 -5.06
N GLY A 308 4.98 11.53 -4.97
CA GLY A 308 4.13 10.35 -5.03
C GLY A 308 4.92 9.10 -4.71
N ILE A 309 4.22 8.09 -4.20
CA ILE A 309 4.77 6.74 -4.02
C ILE A 309 3.62 5.76 -4.16
N ILE A 310 3.77 4.81 -5.07
CA ILE A 310 2.81 3.73 -5.28
C ILE A 310 3.55 2.41 -5.13
N LEU A 311 3.06 1.54 -4.24
CA LEU A 311 3.51 0.15 -4.13
C LEU A 311 2.37 -0.80 -4.48
N LEU A 312 2.58 -1.58 -5.53
CA LEU A 312 1.72 -2.65 -6.00
C LEU A 312 2.37 -4.01 -5.75
N VAL A 313 1.56 -5.07 -5.82
CA VAL A 313 1.97 -6.44 -5.47
C VAL A 313 1.72 -7.39 -6.63
N GLU A 314 2.78 -8.07 -7.06
CA GLU A 314 2.70 -9.23 -7.95
C GLU A 314 2.92 -10.49 -7.11
N VAL A 315 1.99 -11.44 -7.18
CA VAL A 315 2.08 -12.75 -6.52
C VAL A 315 2.56 -13.78 -7.54
N GLU A 316 3.51 -14.61 -7.14
CA GLU A 316 4.09 -15.61 -8.04
C GLU A 316 3.03 -16.56 -8.60
N GLY A 317 3.05 -16.76 -9.91
CA GLY A 317 2.14 -17.69 -10.60
C GLY A 317 0.71 -17.18 -10.78
N MET A 318 0.41 -15.94 -10.37
CA MET A 318 -0.90 -15.32 -10.64
C MET A 318 -0.90 -14.62 -11.99
N GLU A 319 -2.01 -14.72 -12.70
CA GLU A 319 -2.24 -13.97 -13.94
C GLU A 319 -3.03 -12.68 -13.64
N TYR A 320 -2.63 -11.60 -14.30
CA TYR A 320 -3.23 -10.28 -14.12
C TYR A 320 -3.83 -9.78 -15.43
N PRO A 321 -4.99 -9.09 -15.39
CA PRO A 321 -5.49 -8.37 -16.54
C PRO A 321 -4.46 -7.37 -17.07
N LYS A 322 -4.48 -7.10 -18.38
CA LYS A 322 -3.59 -6.11 -18.99
C LYS A 322 -4.21 -4.73 -18.98
N SER A 323 -3.43 -3.72 -18.64
CA SER A 323 -3.79 -2.32 -18.76
C SER A 323 -3.81 -1.89 -20.23
N ARG A 324 -4.25 -0.66 -20.50
CA ARG A 324 -4.16 -0.04 -21.83
C ARG A 324 -2.71 0.05 -22.35
N GLN A 325 -1.73 0.06 -21.45
CA GLN A 325 -0.31 0.07 -21.78
C GLN A 325 0.23 -1.34 -22.08
N GLY A 326 -0.58 -2.39 -21.93
CA GLY A 326 -0.20 -3.79 -22.15
C GLY A 326 0.49 -4.46 -20.97
N GLY A 327 0.80 -3.72 -19.91
CA GLY A 327 1.37 -4.23 -18.64
C GLY A 327 0.30 -4.78 -17.69
N PRO A 328 0.69 -5.47 -16.61
CA PRO A 328 -0.25 -6.05 -15.65
C PRO A 328 -0.95 -4.97 -14.81
N ILE A 329 -2.26 -5.13 -14.57
CA ILE A 329 -3.00 -4.35 -13.59
C ILE A 329 -2.85 -5.05 -12.24
N LEU A 330 -1.93 -4.54 -11.42
CA LEU A 330 -1.56 -5.14 -10.14
C LEU A 330 -2.39 -4.56 -8.97
N PRO A 331 -2.67 -5.36 -7.93
CA PRO A 331 -3.29 -4.87 -6.71
C PRO A 331 -2.33 -3.99 -5.89
N ALA A 332 -2.87 -2.99 -5.20
CA ALA A 332 -2.13 -2.19 -4.23
C ALA A 332 -1.62 -3.06 -3.06
N PHE A 333 -0.41 -2.74 -2.57
CA PHE A 333 0.03 -3.25 -1.28
C PHE A 333 -0.82 -2.64 -0.16
N LYS A 334 -1.36 -3.51 0.69
CA LYS A 334 -2.17 -3.11 1.84
C LYS A 334 -2.09 -4.12 2.98
N THR A 335 -2.08 -3.65 4.22
CA THR A 335 -2.21 -4.49 5.43
C THR A 335 -3.63 -4.54 5.97
N GLU A 336 -4.50 -3.62 5.52
CA GLU A 336 -5.94 -3.58 5.80
C GLU A 336 -6.71 -3.24 4.52
N GLU A 337 -7.99 -3.58 4.46
CA GLU A 337 -8.83 -3.12 3.36
C GLU A 337 -8.99 -1.59 3.38
N PHE A 338 -8.99 -0.99 2.19
CA PHE A 338 -9.23 0.45 2.08
C PHE A 338 -10.63 0.80 2.55
N SER A 339 -10.73 1.83 3.39
CA SER A 339 -12.02 2.45 3.67
C SER A 339 -12.53 3.16 2.41
N ARG A 340 -13.84 3.41 2.36
CA ARG A 340 -14.44 4.17 1.25
C ARG A 340 -13.80 5.55 1.13
N ASP A 341 -13.61 6.25 2.25
CA ASP A 341 -13.02 7.59 2.26
C ASP A 341 -11.58 7.56 1.70
N MET A 342 -10.79 6.54 2.04
CA MET A 342 -9.44 6.39 1.49
C MET A 342 -9.45 6.10 -0.01
N LEU A 343 -10.37 5.26 -0.49
CA LEU A 343 -10.53 5.03 -1.93
C LEU A 343 -10.88 6.35 -2.64
N GLU A 344 -11.79 7.14 -2.08
CA GLU A 344 -12.16 8.44 -2.63
C GLU A 344 -10.96 9.40 -2.66
N GLU A 345 -10.13 9.46 -1.60
CA GLU A 345 -8.90 10.27 -1.60
C GLU A 345 -7.88 9.82 -2.66
N ILE A 346 -7.67 8.53 -2.84
CA ILE A 346 -6.71 8.01 -3.84
C ILE A 346 -7.23 8.27 -5.26
N TYR A 347 -8.50 7.96 -5.54
CA TYR A 347 -9.08 8.12 -6.88
C TYR A 347 -9.27 9.56 -7.34
N LYS A 348 -9.20 10.55 -6.44
CA LYS A 348 -9.14 11.97 -6.85
C LYS A 348 -7.96 12.26 -7.76
N LEU A 349 -6.85 11.54 -7.59
CA LEU A 349 -5.56 11.87 -8.21
C LEU A 349 -4.91 10.70 -8.95
N LEU A 350 -5.38 9.46 -8.74
CA LEU A 350 -4.92 8.28 -9.48
C LEU A 350 -5.92 7.89 -10.57
N PRO A 351 -5.52 7.84 -11.86
CA PRO A 351 -6.41 7.40 -12.93
C PRO A 351 -6.92 5.96 -12.73
N GLU A 352 -8.19 5.74 -13.06
CA GLU A 352 -8.77 4.40 -13.04
C GLU A 352 -8.08 3.47 -14.06
N GLY A 353 -7.95 2.19 -13.70
CA GLY A 353 -7.42 1.15 -14.59
C GLY A 353 -5.91 1.02 -14.64
N GLU A 354 -5.16 1.80 -13.83
CA GLU A 354 -3.71 1.65 -13.68
C GLU A 354 -3.33 0.58 -12.65
N CYS A 355 -4.13 0.44 -11.59
CA CYS A 355 -3.97 -0.58 -10.55
C CYS A 355 -5.34 -0.97 -9.97
N VAL A 356 -5.36 -1.99 -9.11
CA VAL A 356 -6.57 -2.40 -8.38
C VAL A 356 -6.41 -2.09 -6.88
N LEU A 357 -7.31 -1.29 -6.31
CA LEU A 357 -7.29 -1.01 -4.87
C LEU A 357 -8.13 -2.01 -4.06
N THR A 358 -9.18 -2.58 -4.67
CA THR A 358 -10.22 -3.36 -3.97
C THR A 358 -9.98 -4.87 -3.94
N ASN A 359 -9.01 -5.39 -4.69
CA ASN A 359 -8.67 -6.82 -4.74
C ASN A 359 -7.22 -7.04 -4.31
N GLY A 360 -6.79 -8.31 -4.31
CA GLY A 360 -5.42 -8.71 -4.00
C GLY A 360 -5.21 -9.12 -2.55
N PRO A 361 -3.97 -9.48 -2.19
CA PRO A 361 -3.63 -9.89 -0.83
C PRO A 361 -3.75 -8.73 0.17
N VAL A 362 -4.23 -9.05 1.37
CA VAL A 362 -4.19 -8.17 2.55
C VAL A 362 -3.13 -8.73 3.50
N PHE A 363 -2.05 -7.98 3.70
CA PHE A 363 -0.88 -8.42 4.47
C PHE A 363 -1.11 -8.31 5.98
N ARG A 364 -1.82 -9.30 6.51
CA ARG A 364 -2.03 -9.54 7.95
C ARG A 364 -2.13 -11.04 8.25
N ASP A 365 -2.04 -11.41 9.52
CA ASP A 365 -2.02 -12.80 10.00
C ASP A 365 -3.40 -13.35 10.42
N PHE A 366 -4.49 -12.57 10.27
CA PHE A 366 -5.86 -12.96 10.63
C PHE A 366 -6.91 -12.77 9.52
#